data_AF-A0A7H9DXR0-F1
#
_entry.id   AF-A0A7H9DXR0-F1
#
_cell.length_a   1.000
_cell.length_b   1.000
_cell.length_c   1.000
_cell.angle_alpha   90.00
_cell.angle_beta   90.00
_cell.angle_gamma   90.00
#
_symmetry.space_group_name_H-M   'P 1'
#
loop_
_entity.id
_entity.type
_entity.pdbx_description
1 polymer ?
#
loop_
_entity_poly.entity_id
_entity_poly.type
_entity_poly.pdbx_seq_one_letter_code
_entity_poly.pdbx_strand_id
1 'polypeptide(L)'
;MKKIILILLILFSSKIFSQQLKPDNVIGFWKLQESGFYENGKKVSKEFDDCRLMRNYTIWDNGYAIYNYVEGNNGNCFPSEPRLTLWRIVDNRIQFYIDDYIFEDRIVKINQDNTITFETYIDKKIVDSDKEFEKIANTISYDILRKQ
;
A
#
# COMPACT_ATOMS: atom_id res chain seq x y z
N MET A 1 20.88 56.05 17.13
CA MET A 1 20.42 55.34 15.92
C MET A 1 21.68 54.76 15.27
N LYS A 2 21.95 53.46 15.19
CA LYS A 2 21.23 52.38 14.52
C LYS A 2 21.65 51.04 15.16
N LYS A 3 20.68 50.17 15.45
CA LYS A 3 20.89 48.76 15.80
C LYS A 3 21.26 48.01 14.53
N ILE A 4 22.37 47.28 14.50
CA ILE A 4 22.64 46.29 13.47
C ILE A 4 22.28 44.95 14.07
N ILE A 5 21.11 44.44 13.71
CA ILE A 5 20.67 43.08 14.01
C ILE A 5 21.09 42.24 12.82
N LEU A 6 22.12 41.41 12.99
CA LEU A 6 22.54 40.44 11.99
C LEU A 6 21.65 39.20 12.12
N ILE A 7 20.75 38.99 11.17
CA ILE A 7 19.84 37.83 11.13
C ILE A 7 20.51 36.76 10.27
N LEU A 8 21.05 35.70 10.88
CA LEU A 8 21.46 34.49 10.18
C LEU A 8 20.20 33.67 9.85
N LEU A 9 19.73 33.77 8.61
CA LEU A 9 18.74 32.87 8.04
C LEU A 9 19.45 31.59 7.57
N ILE A 10 19.53 30.59 8.45
CA ILE A 10 19.87 29.22 8.06
C ILE A 10 18.63 28.64 7.39
N LEU A 11 18.54 28.81 6.07
CA LEU A 11 17.58 28.09 5.22
C LEU A 11 18.01 26.62 5.19
N PHE A 12 17.53 25.83 6.15
CA PHE A 12 17.45 24.38 6.00
C PHE A 12 16.48 24.10 4.85
N SER A 13 17.01 24.02 3.64
CA SER A 13 16.32 23.37 2.52
C SER A 13 16.24 21.89 2.89
N SER A 14 15.14 21.49 3.53
CA SER A 14 14.75 20.10 3.62
C SER A 14 14.48 19.63 2.20
N LYS A 15 15.54 19.14 1.53
CA LYS A 15 15.36 18.25 0.40
C LYS A 15 14.61 17.05 0.98
N ILE A 16 13.31 17.01 0.73
CA ILE A 16 12.49 15.81 0.89
C ILE A 16 13.09 14.83 -0.13
N PHE A 17 14.15 14.13 0.28
CA PHE A 17 14.57 12.92 -0.39
C PHE A 17 13.41 11.96 -0.18
N SER A 18 12.50 11.92 -1.16
CA SER A 18 11.61 10.77 -1.29
C SER A 18 12.55 9.59 -1.50
N GLN A 19 12.72 8.78 -0.46
CA GLN A 19 13.57 7.61 -0.52
C GLN A 19 12.97 6.68 -1.58
N GLN A 20 13.68 6.49 -2.68
CA GLN A 20 13.24 5.63 -3.76
C GLN A 20 13.08 4.20 -3.24
N LEU A 21 11.91 3.61 -3.47
CA LEU A 21 11.61 2.25 -3.07
C LEU A 21 12.59 1.27 -3.72
N LYS A 22 13.20 0.38 -2.91
CA LYS A 22 14.13 -0.65 -3.38
C LYS A 22 13.49 -2.03 -3.30
N PRO A 23 13.91 -2.99 -4.15
CA PRO A 23 13.46 -4.40 -4.07
C PRO A 23 13.50 -4.98 -2.65
N ASP A 24 14.61 -4.79 -1.93
CA ASP A 24 14.80 -5.30 -0.57
C ASP A 24 13.76 -4.80 0.44
N ASN A 25 13.07 -3.68 0.15
CA ASN A 25 12.02 -3.16 1.01
C ASN A 25 10.72 -3.96 0.90
N VAL A 26 10.48 -4.64 -0.22
CA VAL A 26 9.23 -5.37 -0.51
C VAL A 26 9.41 -6.88 -0.60
N ILE A 27 10.62 -7.38 -0.85
CA ILE A 27 10.90 -8.81 -0.86
C ILE A 27 10.69 -9.41 0.54
N GLY A 28 9.97 -10.53 0.60
CA GLY A 28 9.69 -11.26 1.84
C GLY A 28 8.30 -11.88 1.89
N PHE A 29 8.01 -12.51 3.03
CA PHE A 29 6.68 -12.97 3.38
C PHE A 29 5.99 -11.94 4.28
N TRP A 30 4.81 -11.51 3.87
CA TRP A 30 4.08 -10.38 4.43
C TRP A 30 2.67 -10.80 4.81
N LYS A 31 2.41 -10.88 6.10
CA LYS A 31 1.08 -11.23 6.62
C LYS A 31 0.25 -9.96 6.85
N LEU A 32 -1.04 -10.01 6.49
CA LEU A 32 -1.97 -8.92 6.76
C LEU A 32 -2.16 -8.75 8.27
N GLN A 33 -1.98 -7.51 8.75
CA GLN A 33 -2.20 -7.14 10.14
C GLN A 33 -3.44 -6.28 10.31
N GLU A 34 -3.67 -5.35 9.37
CA GLU A 34 -4.81 -4.44 9.38
C GLU A 34 -5.13 -4.05 7.94
N SER A 35 -6.40 -3.79 7.65
CA SER A 35 -6.82 -3.25 6.36
C SER A 35 -8.01 -2.30 6.55
N GLY A 36 -8.24 -1.43 5.58
CA GLY A 36 -9.36 -0.49 5.62
C GLY A 36 -9.33 0.49 4.47
N PHE A 37 -9.96 1.65 4.69
CA PHE A 37 -10.09 2.71 3.69
C PHE A 37 -9.75 4.07 4.27
N TYR A 38 -9.46 5.02 3.38
CA TYR A 38 -9.43 6.43 3.73
C TYR A 38 -10.76 7.08 3.36
N GLU A 39 -11.49 7.54 4.38
CA GLU A 39 -12.72 8.31 4.21
C GLU A 39 -12.44 9.77 4.59
N ASN A 40 -12.63 10.70 3.65
CA ASN A 40 -12.31 12.13 3.84
C ASN A 40 -10.88 12.38 4.36
N GLY A 41 -9.92 11.59 3.87
CA GLY A 41 -8.51 11.66 4.29
C GLY A 41 -8.23 11.07 5.68
N LYS A 42 -9.23 10.53 6.37
CA LYS A 42 -9.06 9.85 7.66
C LYS A 42 -9.00 8.35 7.46
N LYS A 43 -8.04 7.71 8.12
CA LYS A 43 -7.90 6.26 8.14
C LYS A 43 -9.08 5.66 8.90
N VAL A 44 -9.87 4.82 8.23
CA VAL A 44 -10.98 4.05 8.80
C VAL A 44 -10.61 2.57 8.72
N SER A 45 -10.32 1.97 9.87
CA SER A 45 -10.11 0.53 9.97
C SER A 45 -11.44 -0.19 9.81
N LYS A 46 -11.43 -1.27 9.03
CA LYS A 46 -12.57 -2.18 8.96
C LYS A 46 -12.31 -3.33 9.92
N GLU A 47 -13.36 -3.81 10.57
CA GLU A 47 -13.28 -5.08 11.26
C GLU A 47 -13.11 -6.18 10.21
N PHE A 48 -11.86 -6.59 10.04
CA PHE A 48 -11.50 -7.79 9.29
C PHE A 48 -11.53 -8.95 10.27
N ASP A 49 -12.34 -9.96 9.95
CA ASP A 49 -12.38 -11.21 10.69
C ASP A 49 -11.01 -11.94 10.61
N ASP A 50 -10.79 -12.89 11.53
CA ASP A 50 -9.51 -13.61 11.64
C ASP A 50 -9.17 -14.35 10.33
N CYS A 51 -10.17 -14.80 9.57
CA CYS A 51 -9.97 -15.45 8.27
C CYS A 51 -9.35 -14.49 7.27
N ARG A 52 -9.87 -13.26 7.17
CA ARG A 52 -9.32 -12.28 6.23
C ARG A 52 -7.93 -11.83 6.64
N LEU A 53 -7.61 -11.80 7.93
CA LEU A 53 -6.26 -11.51 8.45
C LEU A 53 -5.25 -12.66 8.20
N MET A 54 -5.69 -13.81 7.66
CA MET A 54 -4.78 -14.85 7.16
C MET A 54 -4.20 -14.55 5.77
N ARG A 55 -4.73 -13.54 5.07
CA ARG A 55 -4.21 -13.11 3.76
C ARG A 55 -2.75 -12.69 3.87
N ASN A 56 -1.98 -13.01 2.85
CA ASN A 56 -0.54 -12.72 2.85
C ASN A 56 0.02 -12.62 1.44
N TYR A 57 1.11 -11.88 1.32
CA TYR A 57 1.91 -11.77 0.10
C TYR A 57 3.24 -12.48 0.32
N THR A 58 3.67 -13.26 -0.66
CA THR A 58 5.06 -13.72 -0.77
C THR A 58 5.67 -13.06 -1.99
N ILE A 59 6.75 -12.31 -1.82
CA ILE A 59 7.41 -11.56 -2.89
C ILE A 59 8.86 -12.01 -2.94
N TRP A 60 9.28 -12.60 -4.06
CA TRP A 60 10.63 -13.14 -4.24
C TRP A 60 11.52 -12.22 -5.07
N ASP A 61 12.83 -12.31 -4.86
CA ASP A 61 13.86 -11.58 -5.59
C ASP A 61 13.95 -11.94 -7.08
N ASN A 62 13.47 -13.12 -7.46
CA ASN A 62 13.40 -13.61 -8.83
C ASN A 62 12.25 -13.00 -9.67
N GLY A 63 11.51 -12.03 -9.13
CA GLY A 63 10.45 -11.31 -9.84
C GLY A 63 9.05 -11.91 -9.76
N TYR A 64 8.87 -13.03 -9.05
CA TYR A 64 7.56 -13.63 -8.81
C TYR A 64 6.97 -13.21 -7.47
N ALA A 65 5.64 -13.17 -7.39
CA ALA A 65 4.91 -12.97 -6.16
C ALA A 65 3.63 -13.82 -6.10
N ILE A 66 3.29 -14.31 -4.92
CA ILE A 66 2.01 -14.96 -4.64
C ILE A 66 1.19 -14.08 -3.70
N TYR A 67 -0.07 -13.85 -4.04
CA TYR A 67 -1.06 -13.36 -3.09
C TYR A 67 -2.02 -14.48 -2.71
N ASN A 68 -2.05 -14.81 -1.41
CA ASN A 68 -2.94 -15.81 -0.85
C ASN A 68 -4.23 -15.15 -0.36
N TYR A 69 -5.34 -15.49 -1.02
CA TYR A 69 -6.67 -15.08 -0.61
C TYR A 69 -7.27 -16.10 0.36
N VAL A 70 -8.03 -15.56 1.31
CA VAL A 70 -8.85 -16.36 2.22
C VAL A 70 -10.25 -15.74 2.22
N GLU A 71 -11.23 -16.63 2.03
CA GLU A 71 -12.66 -16.35 2.04
C GLU A 71 -13.32 -16.94 3.30
N GLY A 72 -14.58 -16.60 3.49
CA GLY A 72 -15.35 -16.97 4.68
C GLY A 72 -15.28 -15.93 5.79
N ASN A 73 -15.71 -16.33 6.98
CA ASN A 73 -15.73 -15.53 8.20
C ASN A 73 -15.32 -16.41 9.39
N ASN A 74 -15.13 -15.82 10.57
CA ASN A 74 -14.69 -16.52 11.79
C ASN A 74 -15.36 -17.89 12.00
N GLY A 75 -14.54 -18.93 12.15
CA GLY A 75 -14.97 -20.32 12.31
C GLY A 75 -15.23 -21.07 11.00
N ASN A 76 -15.09 -20.42 9.84
CA ASN A 76 -15.32 -21.03 8.53
C ASN A 76 -14.41 -20.40 7.45
N CYS A 77 -13.10 -20.41 7.70
CA CYS A 77 -12.11 -19.86 6.77
C CYS A 77 -11.79 -20.85 5.65
N PHE A 78 -11.83 -20.40 4.39
CA PHE A 78 -11.45 -21.20 3.24
C PHE A 78 -10.34 -20.53 2.46
N PRO A 79 -9.17 -21.17 2.31
CA PRO A 79 -8.15 -20.71 1.37
C PRO A 79 -8.73 -20.74 -0.05
N SER A 80 -8.68 -19.61 -0.75
CA SER A 80 -8.99 -19.53 -2.17
C SER A 80 -7.75 -19.89 -2.98
N GLU A 81 -7.91 -20.06 -4.29
CA GLU A 81 -6.76 -20.30 -5.17
C GLU A 81 -5.76 -19.13 -5.08
N PRO A 82 -4.48 -19.42 -4.79
CA PRO A 82 -3.46 -18.39 -4.71
C PRO A 82 -3.19 -17.79 -6.08
N ARG A 83 -3.00 -16.46 -6.13
CA ARG A 83 -2.65 -15.78 -7.38
C ARG A 83 -1.13 -15.65 -7.50
N LEU A 84 -0.54 -16.38 -8.46
CA LEU A 84 0.84 -16.16 -8.89
C LEU A 84 0.89 -15.00 -9.89
N THR A 85 1.79 -14.05 -9.65
CA THR A 85 2.00 -12.86 -10.49
C THR A 85 3.49 -12.59 -10.66
N LEU A 86 3.84 -11.79 -11.66
CA LEU A 86 5.10 -11.07 -11.70
C LEU A 86 4.95 -9.78 -10.90
N TRP A 87 6.06 -9.22 -10.40
CA TRP A 87 6.06 -7.92 -9.76
C TRP A 87 7.18 -7.00 -10.25
N ARG A 88 6.96 -5.68 -10.12
CA ARG A 88 7.96 -4.64 -10.39
C ARG A 88 7.72 -3.40 -9.54
N ILE A 89 8.76 -2.59 -9.37
CA ILE A 89 8.67 -1.26 -8.75
C ILE A 89 8.54 -0.21 -9.86
N VAL A 90 7.58 0.69 -9.71
CA VAL A 90 7.41 1.88 -10.55
C VAL A 90 7.32 3.09 -9.63
N ASP A 91 8.36 3.92 -9.62
CA ASP A 91 8.54 5.00 -8.64
C ASP A 91 8.55 4.46 -7.19
N ASN A 92 7.55 4.82 -6.38
CA ASN A 92 7.35 4.30 -5.02
C ASN A 92 6.15 3.33 -4.94
N ARG A 93 5.81 2.70 -6.06
CA ARG A 93 4.69 1.77 -6.18
C ARG A 93 5.19 0.38 -6.49
N ILE A 94 4.44 -0.61 -6.05
CA ILE A 94 4.58 -2.00 -6.49
C ILE A 94 3.41 -2.33 -7.41
N GLN A 95 3.72 -2.95 -8.55
CA GLN A 95 2.73 -3.49 -9.47
C GLN A 95 2.81 -5.02 -9.48
N PHE A 96 1.67 -5.68 -9.36
CA PHE A 96 1.51 -7.12 -9.54
C PHE A 96 0.77 -7.38 -10.85
N TYR A 97 1.33 -8.18 -11.76
CA TYR A 97 0.84 -8.29 -13.13
C TYR A 97 1.03 -9.69 -13.72
N ILE A 98 0.25 -9.99 -14.76
CA ILE A 98 0.41 -11.14 -15.66
C ILE A 98 0.24 -10.60 -17.09
N ASP A 99 1.18 -10.90 -17.98
CA ASP A 99 1.28 -10.30 -19.31
C ASP A 99 1.22 -8.76 -19.22
N ASP A 100 0.27 -8.12 -19.89
CA ASP A 100 0.05 -6.66 -19.83
C ASP A 100 -0.98 -6.24 -18.78
N TYR A 101 -1.62 -7.19 -18.08
CA TYR A 101 -2.69 -6.91 -17.13
C TYR A 101 -2.15 -6.68 -15.71
N ILE A 102 -2.40 -5.49 -15.16
CA ILE A 102 -2.03 -5.12 -13.79
C ILE A 102 -3.19 -5.49 -12.85
N PHE A 103 -2.97 -6.47 -11.97
CA PHE A 103 -3.94 -6.87 -10.95
C PHE A 103 -4.00 -5.87 -9.80
N GLU A 104 -2.84 -5.38 -9.38
CA GLU A 104 -2.72 -4.46 -8.26
C GLU A 104 -1.61 -3.45 -8.53
N ASP A 105 -1.91 -2.18 -8.26
CA ASP A 105 -0.96 -1.06 -8.32
C ASP A 105 -1.05 -0.33 -6.98
N ARG A 106 0.00 -0.45 -6.17
CA ARG A 106 -0.04 -0.06 -4.75
C ARG A 106 1.09 0.87 -4.43
N ILE A 107 0.79 2.02 -3.81
CA ILE A 107 1.79 2.87 -3.18
C ILE A 107 2.36 2.12 -1.97
N VAL A 108 3.68 2.08 -1.84
CA VAL A 108 4.35 1.44 -0.71
C VAL A 108 4.86 2.49 0.27
N LYS A 109 4.50 2.34 1.54
CA LYS A 109 5.05 3.15 2.65
C LYS A 109 5.75 2.22 3.63
N ILE A 110 7.01 2.52 3.95
CA ILE A 110 7.77 1.79 4.97
C ILE A 110 7.47 2.46 6.31
N ASN A 111 6.92 1.70 7.25
CA ASN A 111 6.56 2.21 8.58
C ASN A 111 7.74 2.05 9.56
N GLN A 112 7.71 2.80 10.66
CA GLN A 112 8.76 2.77 11.69
C GLN A 112 8.81 1.45 12.47
N ASP A 113 7.71 0.69 12.48
CA ASP A 113 7.53 -0.56 13.22
C ASP A 113 7.87 -1.81 12.37
N ASN A 114 8.64 -1.64 11.29
CA ASN A 114 9.02 -2.68 10.33
C ASN A 114 7.83 -3.30 9.58
N THR A 115 6.65 -2.69 9.62
CA THR A 115 5.55 -3.03 8.69
C THR A 115 5.68 -2.21 7.40
N ILE A 116 4.99 -2.66 6.35
CA ILE A 116 4.76 -1.85 5.15
C ILE A 116 3.27 -1.59 4.99
N THR A 117 2.92 -0.41 4.50
CA THR A 117 1.55 -0.10 4.09
C THR A 117 1.47 -0.14 2.57
N PHE A 118 0.54 -0.94 2.04
CA PHE A 118 0.12 -0.88 0.65
C PHE A 118 -1.15 -0.05 0.54
N GLU A 119 -1.11 1.06 -0.18
CA GLU A 119 -2.29 1.91 -0.45
C GLU A 119 -2.71 1.82 -1.90
N THR A 120 -4.00 1.93 -2.19
CA THR A 120 -4.49 2.00 -3.57
C THR A 120 -3.83 3.18 -4.29
N TYR A 121 -3.23 2.92 -5.45
CA TYR A 121 -2.83 3.98 -6.37
C TYR A 121 -3.99 4.35 -7.30
N ILE A 122 -4.27 5.64 -7.41
CA ILE A 122 -5.25 6.19 -8.36
C ILE A 122 -4.51 7.28 -9.14
N ASP A 123 -4.22 7.04 -10.42
CA ASP A 123 -3.56 8.03 -11.28
C ASP A 123 -4.43 9.29 -11.43
N LYS A 124 -5.69 9.09 -11.80
CA LYS A 124 -6.70 10.14 -11.95
C LYS A 124 -8.00 9.72 -11.33
N LYS A 125 -8.65 10.64 -10.63
CA LYS A 125 -9.98 10.41 -10.10
C LYS A 125 -10.96 10.13 -11.25
N ILE A 126 -11.77 9.11 -11.05
CA ILE A 126 -12.86 8.77 -11.97
C ILE A 126 -14.00 9.76 -11.72
N VAL A 127 -14.58 10.29 -12.80
CA VAL A 127 -15.76 11.15 -12.74
C VAL A 127 -16.87 10.42 -13.47
N ASP A 128 -17.98 10.16 -12.79
CA ASP A 128 -19.10 9.42 -13.33
C ASP A 128 -20.44 10.06 -12.98
N SER A 129 -21.44 9.78 -13.81
CA SER A 129 -22.84 10.13 -13.56
C SER A 129 -23.43 9.37 -12.38
N ASP A 130 -23.01 8.12 -12.16
CA ASP A 130 -23.35 7.34 -10.99
C ASP A 130 -22.44 7.74 -9.82
N LYS A 131 -23.04 8.44 -8.85
CA LYS A 131 -22.31 8.94 -7.66
C LYS A 131 -21.92 7.85 -6.67
N GLU A 132 -22.61 6.72 -6.67
CA GLU A 132 -22.21 5.58 -5.84
C GLU A 132 -20.99 4.90 -6.45
N PHE A 133 -21.02 4.64 -7.76
CA PHE A 133 -19.87 4.12 -8.48
C PHE A 133 -18.66 5.06 -8.38
N GLU A 134 -18.84 6.36 -8.63
CA GLU A 134 -17.79 7.37 -8.52
C GLU A 134 -17.14 7.33 -7.13
N LYS A 135 -17.94 7.20 -6.06
CA LYS A 135 -17.42 7.10 -4.69
C LYS A 135 -16.60 5.82 -4.49
N ILE A 136 -17.10 4.67 -4.92
CA ILE A 136 -16.42 3.37 -4.79
C ILE A 136 -15.11 3.37 -5.56
N ALA A 137 -15.15 3.78 -6.83
CA ALA A 137 -14.00 3.78 -7.73
C ALA A 137 -12.87 4.73 -7.28
N ASN A 138 -13.22 5.79 -6.54
CA ASN A 138 -12.26 6.73 -5.98
C ASN A 138 -11.87 6.44 -4.53
N THR A 139 -12.31 5.33 -3.95
CA THR A 139 -11.97 4.95 -2.58
C THR A 139 -10.53 4.45 -2.53
N ILE A 140 -9.73 5.01 -1.61
CA ILE A 140 -8.36 4.53 -1.35
C ILE A 140 -8.42 3.50 -0.23
N SER A 141 -8.07 2.25 -0.52
CA SER A 141 -7.84 1.22 0.50
C SER A 141 -6.39 1.23 1.00
N TYR A 142 -6.18 0.67 2.19
CA TYR A 142 -4.84 0.37 2.70
C TYR A 142 -4.79 -1.04 3.29
N ASP A 143 -3.62 -1.65 3.22
CA ASP A 143 -3.24 -2.87 3.92
C ASP A 143 -1.94 -2.61 4.69
N ILE A 144 -1.93 -2.86 6.00
CA ILE A 144 -0.71 -2.89 6.80
C ILE A 144 -0.25 -4.33 6.89
N LEU A 145 0.97 -4.55 6.44
CA LEU A 145 1.58 -5.86 6.27
C LEU A 145 2.79 -5.99 7.18
N ARG A 146 2.82 -7.08 7.94
CA ARG A 146 3.91 -7.42 8.85
C ARG A 146 4.78 -8.51 8.24
N LYS A 147 6.09 -8.25 8.17
CA LYS A 147 7.08 -9.24 7.74
C LYS A 147 7.14 -10.39 8.75
N GLN A 148 7.23 -11.63 8.27
CA GLN A 148 7.50 -12.82 9.09
C GLN A 148 8.95 -13.28 8.96
#